data_AF-X1VRZ7-F1
#
_entry.id   AF-X1VRZ7-F1
#
_cell.length_a   1.000
_cell.length_b   1.000
_cell.length_c   1.000
_cell.angle_alpha   90.00
_cell.angle_beta   90.00
_cell.angle_gamma   90.00
#
_symmetry.space_group_name_H-M   'P 1'
#
loop_
_entity.id
_entity.type
_entity.pdbx_description
1 polymer ?
#
loop_
_entity_poly.entity_id
_entity_poly.type
_entity_poly.pdbx_seq_one_letter_code
_entity_poly.pdbx_strand_id
1 'polypeptide(L)' 'MIDLHIHSFFSDGELSPAEIVQRAKNKGYKVLAITDHIDSSNLDWVIPRIADFCEEIN' A
#
# COMPACT_ATOMS: atom_id res chain seq x y z
N MET A 1 13.41 -7.52 6.24
CA MET A 1 13.75 -6.44 5.28
C MET A 1 12.87 -5.23 5.54
N ILE A 2 13.27 -4.02 5.15
CA ILE A 2 12.44 -2.81 5.19
C ILE A 2 12.36 -2.27 3.76
N ASP A 3 11.16 -1.97 3.29
CA ASP A 3 10.93 -1.39 1.97
C ASP A 3 9.95 -0.23 2.10
N LEU A 4 10.34 0.93 1.59
CA LEU A 4 9.64 2.20 1.80
C LEU A 4 9.15 2.81 0.48
N HIS A 5 9.20 2.06 -0.62
CA HIS A 5 8.84 2.57 -1.94
C HIS A 5 8.16 1.48 -2.77
N ILE A 6 6.86 1.27 -2.53
CA ILE A 6 6.06 0.29 -3.26
C ILE A 6 4.77 0.93 -3.75
N HIS A 7 4.45 0.67 -5.01
CA HIS A 7 3.25 1.15 -5.65
C HIS A 7 2.23 0.01 -5.73
N SER A 8 0.96 0.35 -5.52
CA SER A 8 -0.19 -0.52 -5.66
C SER A 8 -0.91 -0.27 -6.98
N PHE A 9 -1.94 -1.06 -7.29
CA PHE A 9 -2.79 -0.81 -8.46
C PHE A 9 -3.56 0.52 -8.40
N PHE A 10 -3.57 1.21 -7.26
CA PHE A 10 -4.13 2.56 -7.18
C PHE A 10 -3.24 3.62 -7.86
N SER A 11 -2.01 3.27 -8.26
CA SER A 11 -1.18 4.08 -9.16
C SER A 11 -0.72 3.27 -10.37
N ASP A 12 0.56 2.91 -10.46
CA ASP A 12 1.17 2.15 -11.56
C ASP A 12 1.74 0.78 -11.11
N GLY A 13 1.46 0.37 -9.88
CA GLY A 13 1.73 -0.98 -9.41
C GLY A 13 0.71 -1.99 -9.93
N GLU A 14 1.01 -3.29 -9.79
CA GLU A 14 0.11 -4.36 -10.28
C GLU A 14 -0.75 -4.98 -9.17
N LEU A 15 -0.34 -4.83 -7.91
CA LEU A 15 -0.91 -5.57 -6.79
C LEU A 15 -1.82 -4.70 -5.92
N SER A 16 -2.83 -5.31 -5.34
CA SER A 16 -3.62 -4.66 -4.27
C SER A 16 -2.79 -4.45 -3.00
N PRO A 17 -3.13 -3.46 -2.16
CA PRO A 17 -2.50 -3.28 -0.86
C PRO A 17 -2.47 -4.57 -0.03
N ALA A 18 -3.57 -5.33 -0.05
CA ALA A 18 -3.67 -6.64 0.62
C ALA A 18 -2.65 -7.66 0.09
N GLU A 19 -2.51 -7.77 -1.23
CA GLU A 19 -1.53 -8.68 -1.83
C GLU A 19 -0.09 -8.25 -1.54
N ILE A 20 0.20 -6.94 -1.57
CA ILE A 20 1.52 -6.41 -1.23
C ILE A 20 1.88 -6.80 0.21
N VAL A 21 1.00 -6.50 1.17
CA VAL A 21 1.21 -6.80 2.59
C VAL A 21 1.38 -8.31 2.81
N GLN A 22 0.50 -9.13 2.24
CA GLN A 22 0.57 -10.59 2.43
C GLN A 22 1.87 -11.18 1.87
N ARG A 23 2.31 -10.72 0.69
CA ARG A 23 3.58 -11.16 0.09
C ARG A 23 4.79 -10.66 0.89
N ALA A 24 4.77 -9.41 1.36
CA ALA A 24 5.83 -8.84 2.17
C ALA A 24 5.97 -9.59 3.51
N LYS A 25 4.85 -9.92 4.17
CA LYS A 25 4.81 -10.73 5.39
C LYS A 25 5.40 -12.12 5.15
N ASN A 26 4.98 -12.81 4.08
CA ASN A 26 5.52 -14.13 3.71
C ASN A 26 7.03 -14.10 3.42
N LYS A 27 7.55 -12.97 2.92
CA LYS A 27 8.98 -12.74 2.67
C LYS A 27 9.77 -12.24 3.90
N GLY A 28 9.15 -12.09 5.06
CA GLY A 28 9.83 -11.65 6.29
C GLY A 28 10.20 -10.16 6.31
N TYR A 29 9.40 -9.31 5.67
CA TYR A 29 9.54 -7.86 5.80
C TYR A 29 9.11 -7.44 7.21
N LYS A 30 9.85 -6.49 7.79
CA LYS A 30 9.58 -5.92 9.12
C LYS A 30 8.77 -4.63 9.01
N VAL A 31 9.01 -3.86 7.94
CA VAL A 31 8.35 -2.60 7.66
C VAL A 31 8.14 -2.51 6.15
N LEU A 32 7.02 -1.92 5.78
CA LEU A 32 6.54 -1.72 4.42
C LEU A 32 5.91 -0.33 4.34
N ALA A 33 6.14 0.42 3.27
CA ALA A 33 5.34 1.61 2.94
C ALA A 33 4.75 1.49 1.53
N ILE A 34 3.49 1.92 1.38
CA ILE A 34 2.85 2.11 0.08
C ILE A 34 2.96 3.59 -0.27
N THR A 35 3.55 3.89 -1.43
CA THR A 35 3.91 5.25 -1.88
C THR A 35 3.35 5.54 -3.25
N ASP A 36 2.04 5.33 -3.42
CA ASP A 36 1.34 5.55 -4.68
C ASP A 36 1.45 7.00 -5.20
N HIS A 37 1.41 7.16 -6.52
CA HIS A 37 1.27 8.46 -7.18
C HIS A 37 -0.12 9.05 -6.98
N ILE A 38 -0.28 9.82 -5.90
CA ILE A 38 -1.54 10.45 -5.50
C ILE A 38 -1.41 11.98 -5.56
N ASP A 39 -2.43 12.64 -6.11
CA ASP A 39 -2.57 14.09 -6.08
C ASP A 39 -4.06 14.49 -5.92
N SER A 40 -4.40 15.76 -6.09
CA SER A 40 -5.77 16.25 -5.95
C SER A 40 -6.80 15.58 -6.88
N SER A 41 -6.37 14.87 -7.93
CA SER A 41 -7.27 14.17 -8.85
C SER A 41 -7.85 12.87 -8.28
N ASN A 42 -7.20 12.27 -7.28
CA ASN A 42 -7.59 10.96 -6.73
C ASN A 42 -7.43 10.82 -5.20
N LEU A 43 -6.92 11.85 -4.51
CA LEU A 43 -6.63 11.82 -3.08
C LEU A 43 -7.84 11.45 -2.21
N ASP A 44 -9.00 12.04 -2.49
CA ASP A 44 -10.24 11.82 -1.75
C ASP A 44 -10.77 10.38 -1.89
N TRP A 45 -10.38 9.70 -2.96
CA TRP A 45 -10.72 8.31 -3.20
C TRP A 45 -9.67 7.34 -2.63
N VAL A 46 -8.39 7.55 -2.89
CA VAL A 46 -7.34 6.58 -2.51
C VAL A 46 -7.02 6.62 -1.01
N ILE A 47 -6.79 7.79 -0.44
CA ILE A 47 -6.28 7.92 0.94
C ILE A 47 -7.17 7.29 2.00
N PRO A 48 -8.50 7.57 2.08
CA PRO A 48 -9.33 6.96 3.12
C PRO A 48 -9.35 5.43 3.01
N ARG A 49 -9.37 4.87 1.80
CA ARG A 49 -9.37 3.40 1.58
C ARG A 49 -8.07 2.75 2.06
N ILE A 50 -6.93 3.39 1.80
CA ILE A 50 -5.63 2.90 2.29
C ILE A 50 -5.53 3.04 3.81
N ALA A 51 -6.01 4.16 4.38
CA ALA A 51 -6.03 4.37 5.82
C ALA A 51 -6.89 3.31 6.53
N ASP A 52 -8.13 3.11 6.07
CA ASP A 52 -9.04 2.10 6.61
C ASP A 52 -8.41 0.69 6.52
N PHE A 53 -7.85 0.33 5.36
CA PHE A 53 -7.16 -0.94 5.20
C PHE A 53 -5.98 -1.10 6.17
N CYS A 54 -5.17 -0.05 6.37
CA CYS A 54 -4.07 -0.07 7.33
C CYS A 54 -4.56 -0.23 8.77
N GLU A 55 -5.70 0.36 9.15
CA GLU A 55 -6.31 0.16 10.47
C GLU A 55 -6.84 -1.27 10.64
N GLU A 56 -7.40 -1.89 9.60
CA GLU A 56 -7.93 -3.25 9.64
C GLU A 56 -6.85 -4.33 9.87
N ILE A 57 -5.63 -4.11 9.39
CA ILE A 57 -4.55 -5.12 9.39
C ILE A 57 -3.51 -4.97 10.50
N ASN A 58 -3.51 -3.84 11.22
CA ASN A 58 -2.57 -3.57 12.33
C ASN A 58 -3.04 -4.22 13.62
#